data_AF-A0A7X8JJL9-F1
#
_entry.id   AF-A0A7X8JJL9-F1
#
_cell.length_a   1.000
_cell.length_b   1.000
_cell.length_c   1.000
_cell.angle_alpha   90.00
_cell.angle_beta   90.00
_cell.angle_gamma   90.00
#
_symmetry.space_group_name_H-M   'P 1'
#
loop_
_entity.id
_entity.type
_entity.pdbx_description
1 polymer ?
#
loop_
_entity_poly.entity_id
_entity_poly.type
_entity_poly.pdbx_seq_one_letter_code
_entity_poly.pdbx_strand_id
1 'polypeptide(L)'
;MPAVVMIGHNHTYPICDVLRLFFGPVLRSEDDQVIAGDEHPRILSILEPRAGDDVRVATKWNHDGQSFSADRAVPVQAAKKELKRQLYQSLSELTGHQFPWGSLTGIRPTQVAAESLRATGSQAGARHDLISTWFVSPEKADLAVETALAEERILAGLPSGAAMVYLGVPFCPS
;
A
#
# COMPACT_ATOMS: atom_id res chain seq x y z
N MET A 1 17.81 2.23 -11.06
CA MET A 1 16.76 1.35 -10.49
C MET A 1 17.12 1.08 -9.04
N PRO A 2 16.27 1.50 -8.10
CA PRO A 2 16.67 1.63 -6.70
C PRO A 2 16.97 0.29 -6.03
N ALA A 3 17.80 0.35 -4.99
CA ALA A 3 17.87 -0.68 -3.97
C ALA A 3 17.11 -0.21 -2.73
N VAL A 4 16.26 -1.07 -2.17
CA VAL A 4 15.57 -0.83 -0.90
C VAL A 4 16.29 -1.60 0.21
N VAL A 5 16.82 -0.89 1.20
CA VAL A 5 17.44 -1.45 2.39
C VAL A 5 16.42 -1.39 3.53
N MET A 6 16.08 -2.54 4.09
CA MET A 6 15.11 -2.70 5.16
C MET A 6 15.82 -2.69 6.51
N ILE A 7 15.45 -1.76 7.39
CA ILE A 7 16.06 -1.56 8.70
C ILE A 7 14.99 -1.80 9.76
N GLY A 8 15.24 -2.78 10.64
CA GLY A 8 14.30 -3.13 11.72
C GLY A 8 13.07 -3.94 11.26
N HIS A 9 13.04 -4.42 10.02
CA HIS A 9 12.01 -5.33 9.52
C HIS A 9 12.49 -6.22 8.36
N ASN A 10 11.78 -7.32 8.11
CA ASN A 10 11.97 -8.24 6.98
C ASN A 10 10.70 -8.37 6.11
N HIS A 11 9.91 -7.29 6.01
CA HIS A 11 8.70 -7.21 5.19
C HIS A 11 8.98 -7.16 3.68
N THR A 12 9.67 -8.17 3.14
CA THR A 12 10.10 -8.27 1.75
C THR A 12 8.94 -8.24 0.77
N TYR A 13 7.85 -8.97 1.04
CA TYR A 13 6.70 -9.04 0.13
C TYR A 13 6.05 -7.67 -0.13
N PRO A 14 5.68 -6.87 0.90
CA PRO A 14 5.22 -5.49 0.71
C PRO A 14 6.14 -4.62 -0.15
N ILE A 15 7.47 -4.72 0.06
CA ILE A 15 8.46 -3.95 -0.69
C ILE A 15 8.52 -4.41 -2.15
N CYS A 16 8.63 -5.71 -2.39
CA CYS A 16 8.65 -6.31 -3.72
C CYS A 16 7.39 -5.99 -4.52
N ASP A 17 6.21 -6.01 -3.89
CA ASP A 17 4.94 -5.71 -4.55
C ASP A 17 4.90 -4.28 -5.11
N VAL A 18 5.41 -3.31 -4.35
CA VAL A 18 5.52 -1.93 -4.82
C VAL A 18 6.63 -1.79 -5.87
N LEU A 19 7.81 -2.39 -5.66
CA LEU A 19 8.89 -2.31 -6.65
C LEU A 19 8.49 -2.90 -8.00
N ARG A 20 7.72 -4.00 -8.00
CA ARG A 20 7.20 -4.62 -9.23
C ARG A 20 6.30 -3.71 -10.03
N LEU A 21 5.53 -2.85 -9.34
CA LEU A 21 4.66 -1.88 -9.99
C LEU A 21 5.45 -0.86 -10.83
N PHE A 22 6.62 -0.42 -10.36
CA PHE A 22 7.43 0.59 -11.02
C PHE A 22 8.50 0.02 -11.97
N PHE A 23 9.09 -1.13 -11.64
CA PHE A 23 10.30 -1.63 -12.31
C PHE A 23 10.18 -3.07 -12.85
N GLY A 24 9.04 -3.74 -12.65
CA GLY A 24 8.87 -5.15 -13.04
C GLY A 24 9.56 -6.15 -12.09
N PRO A 25 9.92 -7.35 -12.54
CA PRO A 25 10.48 -8.38 -11.66
C PRO A 25 11.70 -7.90 -10.85
N VAL A 26 11.65 -8.09 -9.54
CA VAL A 26 12.77 -7.79 -8.64
C VAL A 26 13.93 -8.73 -8.94
N LEU A 27 15.14 -8.18 -9.10
CA LEU A 27 16.32 -8.92 -9.55
C LEU A 27 16.96 -9.75 -8.43
N ARG A 28 17.00 -9.21 -7.20
CA ARG A 28 17.57 -9.88 -6.03
C ARG A 28 16.80 -9.53 -4.76
N SER A 29 16.72 -10.49 -3.85
CA SER A 29 16.10 -10.35 -2.54
C SER A 29 16.92 -11.14 -1.52
N GLU A 30 17.43 -10.44 -0.52
CA GLU A 30 18.10 -10.97 0.66
C GLU A 30 17.24 -10.65 1.91
N ASP A 31 17.65 -11.10 3.10
CA ASP A 31 16.82 -11.00 4.32
C ASP A 31 16.53 -9.54 4.73
N ASP A 32 17.44 -8.60 4.43
CA ASP A 32 17.37 -7.18 4.79
C ASP A 32 17.46 -6.22 3.59
N GLN A 33 17.62 -6.73 2.37
CA GLN A 33 17.78 -5.90 1.18
C GLN A 33 17.01 -6.44 -0.03
N VAL A 34 16.36 -5.53 -0.77
CA VAL A 34 15.66 -5.82 -2.02
C VAL A 34 16.21 -4.94 -3.13
N ILE A 35 16.65 -5.52 -4.24
CA ILE A 35 17.28 -4.80 -5.35
C ILE A 35 16.43 -4.92 -6.61
N ALA A 36 15.92 -3.78 -7.08
CA ALA A 36 15.18 -3.69 -8.34
C ALA A 36 16.08 -3.37 -9.55
N GLY A 37 17.34 -2.94 -9.35
CA GLY A 37 18.30 -2.80 -10.46
C GLY A 37 19.72 -2.37 -10.06
N ASP A 38 20.23 -1.23 -10.55
CA ASP A 38 21.64 -0.79 -10.41
C ASP A 38 21.99 -0.18 -9.03
N GLU A 39 21.15 -0.46 -8.04
CA GLU A 39 21.33 -0.09 -6.62
C GLU A 39 21.25 1.42 -6.32
N HIS A 40 20.84 2.25 -7.28
CA HIS A 40 20.70 3.70 -7.10
C HIS A 40 19.30 4.22 -7.53
N PRO A 41 18.69 5.12 -6.73
CA PRO A 41 19.10 5.52 -5.37
C PRO A 41 18.94 4.37 -4.35
N ARG A 42 19.70 4.43 -3.24
CA ARG A 42 19.45 3.56 -2.08
C ARG A 42 18.33 4.16 -1.23
N ILE A 43 17.22 3.43 -1.15
CA ILE A 43 16.04 3.77 -0.36
C ILE A 43 16.10 3.04 0.97
N LEU A 44 16.15 3.78 2.06
CA LEU A 44 16.05 3.23 3.41
C LEU A 44 14.58 3.09 3.77
N SER A 45 14.14 1.87 4.04
CA SER A 45 12.83 1.52 4.58
C SER A 45 13.04 1.11 6.03
N ILE A 46 12.49 1.88 6.97
CA ILE A 46 12.80 1.78 8.41
C ILE A 46 11.51 1.46 9.17
N LEU A 47 11.58 0.48 10.07
CA LEU A 47 10.55 0.19 11.05
C LEU A 47 11.20 0.06 12.43
N GLU A 48 10.81 0.94 13.36
CA GLU A 48 11.36 0.98 14.71
C GLU A 48 10.24 0.90 15.75
N PRO A 49 10.34 0.03 16.76
CA PRO A 49 9.38 0.01 17.87
C PRO A 49 9.33 1.37 18.59
N ARG A 50 8.12 1.80 19.01
CA ARG A 50 7.93 2.89 19.95
C ARG A 50 7.30 2.37 21.25
N ALA A 51 7.19 3.24 22.25
CA ALA A 51 6.48 2.89 23.48
C ALA A 51 5.00 2.60 23.18
N GLY A 52 4.46 1.52 23.76
CA GLY A 52 3.11 1.04 23.47
C GLY A 52 3.06 0.07 22.28
N ASP A 53 1.89 -0.01 21.63
CA ASP A 53 1.66 -0.87 20.45
C ASP A 53 1.95 -0.16 19.11
N ASP A 54 2.58 1.01 19.17
CA ASP A 54 2.93 1.82 18.00
C ASP A 54 4.34 1.51 17.48
N VAL A 55 4.50 1.64 16.18
CA VAL A 55 5.78 1.59 15.49
C VAL A 55 5.99 2.84 14.66
N ARG A 56 7.24 3.28 14.56
CA ARG A 56 7.67 4.30 13.61
C ARG A 56 7.96 3.63 12.28
N VAL A 57 7.38 4.17 11.22
CA VAL A 57 7.69 3.80 9.83
C VAL A 57 8.29 5.01 9.14
N ALA A 58 9.47 4.84 8.54
CA ALA A 58 10.12 5.91 7.79
C ALA A 58 10.72 5.41 6.48
N THR A 59 10.66 6.24 5.44
CA THR A 59 11.25 5.97 4.12
C THR A 59 12.09 7.16 3.71
N LYS A 60 13.36 6.94 3.36
CA LYS A 60 14.31 8.01 3.06
C LYS A 60 15.25 7.65 1.92
N TRP A 61 15.58 8.62 1.08
CA TRP A 61 16.69 8.52 0.14
C TRP A 61 17.24 9.91 -0.19
N ASN A 62 18.49 9.95 -0.64
CA ASN A 62 19.14 11.14 -1.20
C ASN A 62 19.95 10.70 -2.42
N HIS A 63 19.76 11.39 -3.54
CA HIS A 63 20.44 11.09 -4.79
C HIS A 63 20.42 12.31 -5.71
N ASP A 64 21.58 12.66 -6.26
CA ASP A 64 21.75 13.72 -7.26
C ASP A 64 21.06 15.06 -6.91
N GLY A 65 21.19 15.47 -5.64
CA GLY A 65 20.62 16.73 -5.14
C GLY A 65 19.11 16.68 -4.85
N GLN A 66 18.46 15.56 -5.11
CA GLN A 66 17.09 15.27 -4.70
C GLN A 66 17.08 14.45 -3.41
N SER A 67 16.04 14.65 -2.60
CA SER A 67 15.84 13.86 -1.40
C SER A 67 14.35 13.61 -1.15
N PHE A 68 14.09 12.49 -0.48
CA PHE A 68 12.77 12.14 0.02
C PHE A 68 12.88 11.76 1.49
N SER A 69 11.89 12.15 2.28
CA SER A 69 11.74 11.69 3.65
C SER A 69 10.28 11.67 4.06
N ALA A 70 9.78 10.49 4.41
CA ALA A 70 8.51 10.30 5.11
C ALA A 70 8.77 9.64 6.47
N ASP A 71 8.02 10.05 7.49
CA ASP A 71 8.14 9.54 8.86
C ASP A 71 6.76 9.61 9.53
N ARG A 72 6.26 8.47 10.02
CA ARG A 72 4.96 8.39 10.67
C ARG A 72 4.97 7.32 11.77
N ALA A 73 4.33 7.63 12.90
CA ALA A 73 3.97 6.62 13.90
C ALA A 73 2.59 6.04 13.58
N VAL A 74 2.48 4.71 13.58
CA VAL A 74 1.23 3.98 13.33
C VAL A 74 1.14 2.77 14.27
N PRO A 75 -0.08 2.27 14.55
CA PRO A 75 -0.24 0.99 15.24
C PRO A 75 0.49 -0.13 14.49
N VAL A 76 1.06 -1.10 15.21
CA VAL A 76 1.83 -2.21 14.62
C VAL A 76 1.06 -2.95 13.52
N GLN A 77 -0.27 -3.05 13.63
CA GLN A 77 -1.13 -3.71 12.64
C GLN A 77 -1.21 -2.93 11.31
N ALA A 78 -0.97 -1.62 11.33
CA ALA A 78 -0.98 -0.75 10.14
C ALA A 78 0.41 -0.62 9.49
N ALA A 79 1.48 -1.11 10.12
CA ALA A 79 2.86 -0.91 9.68
C ALA A 79 3.11 -1.36 8.23
N LYS A 80 2.57 -2.52 7.83
CA LYS A 80 2.72 -3.04 6.45
C LYS A 80 2.07 -2.12 5.42
N LYS A 81 0.87 -1.59 5.71
CA LYS A 81 0.18 -0.65 4.80
C LYS A 81 0.97 0.66 4.70
N GLU A 82 1.50 1.16 5.82
CA GLU A 82 2.27 2.40 5.88
C GLU A 82 3.63 2.28 5.15
N LEU A 83 4.34 1.15 5.27
CA LEU A 83 5.57 0.86 4.52
C LEU A 83 5.33 0.96 3.01
N LYS A 84 4.26 0.32 2.52
CA LYS A 84 3.89 0.38 1.10
C LYS A 84 3.50 1.79 0.67
N ARG A 85 2.76 2.51 1.52
CA ARG A 85 2.32 3.89 1.26
C ARG A 85 3.51 4.82 1.07
N GLN A 86 4.47 4.81 1.99
CA GLN A 86 5.65 5.66 1.92
C GLN A 86 6.59 5.25 0.77
N LEU A 87 6.76 3.95 0.51
CA LEU A 87 7.55 3.48 -0.62
C LEU A 87 6.92 3.86 -1.97
N TYR A 88 5.59 3.71 -2.11
CA TYR A 88 4.88 4.14 -3.31
C TYR A 88 5.05 5.64 -3.56
N GLN A 89 4.88 6.45 -2.51
CA GLN A 89 5.07 7.90 -2.61
C GLN A 89 6.49 8.23 -3.06
N SER A 90 7.50 7.63 -2.42
CA SER A 90 8.90 7.89 -2.72
C SER A 90 9.27 7.54 -4.17
N LEU A 91 8.74 6.41 -4.69
CA LEU A 91 8.96 5.99 -6.06
C LEU A 91 8.15 6.81 -7.07
N SER A 92 6.95 7.26 -6.71
CA SER A 92 6.16 8.15 -7.56
C SER A 92 6.87 9.48 -7.77
N GLU A 93 7.46 10.04 -6.70
CA GLU A 93 8.27 11.27 -6.78
C GLU A 93 9.58 11.05 -7.56
N LEU A 94 10.25 9.91 -7.33
CA LEU A 94 11.50 9.57 -8.02
C LEU A 94 11.32 9.35 -9.53
N THR A 95 10.23 8.69 -9.93
CA THR A 95 10.02 8.25 -11.32
C THR A 95 9.09 9.16 -12.12
N GLY A 96 8.31 10.00 -11.44
CA GLY A 96 7.23 10.78 -12.06
C GLY A 96 6.01 9.96 -12.46
N HIS A 97 5.98 8.66 -12.18
CA HIS A 97 4.86 7.78 -12.50
C HIS A 97 3.87 7.68 -11.35
N GLN A 98 2.58 7.60 -11.68
CA GLN A 98 1.50 7.32 -10.75
C GLN A 98 0.59 6.26 -11.35
N PHE A 99 0.00 5.44 -10.47
CA PHE A 99 -0.87 4.33 -10.87
C PHE A 99 -2.30 4.57 -10.35
N PRO A 100 -3.34 4.12 -11.07
CA PRO A 100 -4.72 4.46 -10.73
C PRO A 100 -5.15 4.05 -9.31
N TRP A 101 -4.55 2.99 -8.77
CA TRP A 101 -4.83 2.46 -7.43
C TRP A 101 -3.83 2.93 -6.35
N GLY A 102 -2.90 3.83 -6.68
CA GLY A 102 -1.96 4.38 -5.72
C GLY A 102 -1.13 3.30 -5.02
N SER A 103 -0.98 3.44 -3.71
CA SER A 103 -0.25 2.47 -2.88
C SER A 103 -1.03 1.20 -2.56
N LEU A 104 -2.25 1.03 -3.09
CA LEU A 104 -3.11 -0.13 -2.84
C LEU A 104 -2.82 -1.35 -3.73
N THR A 105 -1.66 -1.38 -4.41
CA THR A 105 -1.20 -2.61 -5.07
C THR A 105 -1.23 -3.80 -4.10
N GLY A 106 -1.68 -4.97 -4.55
CA GLY A 106 -1.81 -6.17 -3.71
C GLY A 106 -2.74 -6.04 -2.49
N ILE A 107 -3.53 -4.97 -2.38
CA ILE A 107 -4.52 -4.73 -1.31
C ILE A 107 -5.89 -4.63 -1.97
N ARG A 108 -6.92 -5.28 -1.41
CA ARG A 108 -8.30 -5.17 -1.91
C ARG A 108 -8.81 -3.73 -1.72
N PRO A 109 -8.98 -2.91 -2.78
CA PRO A 109 -9.28 -1.49 -2.61
C PRO A 109 -10.67 -1.25 -1.98
N THR A 110 -11.63 -2.15 -2.24
CA THR A 110 -12.99 -2.04 -1.70
C THR A 110 -13.03 -2.23 -0.18
N GLN A 111 -12.12 -3.03 0.39
CA GLN A 111 -11.98 -3.15 1.84
C GLN A 111 -11.47 -1.84 2.45
N VAL A 112 -10.47 -1.21 1.83
CA VAL A 112 -9.93 0.08 2.29
C VAL A 112 -11.00 1.16 2.18
N ALA A 113 -11.76 1.20 1.08
CA ALA A 113 -12.88 2.11 0.92
C ALA A 113 -13.96 1.91 2.00
N ALA A 114 -14.29 0.66 2.35
CA ALA A 114 -15.23 0.36 3.44
C ALA A 114 -14.70 0.79 4.82
N GLU A 115 -13.41 0.63 5.08
CA GLU A 115 -12.75 1.14 6.28
C GLU A 115 -12.83 2.68 6.34
N SER A 116 -12.53 3.37 5.23
CA SER A 116 -12.61 4.84 5.12
C SER A 116 -14.05 5.36 5.23
N LEU A 117 -15.04 4.65 4.68
CA LEU A 117 -16.47 4.98 4.83
C LEU A 117 -16.89 4.94 6.30
N ARG A 118 -16.52 3.89 7.04
CA ARG A 118 -16.80 3.79 8.47
C ARG A 118 -16.09 4.87 9.29
N ALA A 119 -14.84 5.19 8.94
CA ALA A 119 -14.04 6.18 9.67
C ALA A 119 -14.52 7.62 9.44
N THR A 120 -14.92 7.95 8.22
CA THR A 120 -15.29 9.32 7.82
C THR A 120 -16.79 9.59 7.86
N GLY A 121 -17.62 8.54 7.90
CA GLY A 121 -19.08 8.63 7.92
C GLY A 121 -19.71 9.17 6.63
N SER A 122 -18.94 9.36 5.55
CA SER A 122 -19.47 9.92 4.30
C SER A 122 -18.70 9.43 3.07
N GLN A 123 -19.37 9.37 1.92
CA GLN A 123 -18.74 9.03 0.64
C GLN A 123 -17.67 10.06 0.24
N ALA A 124 -17.95 11.35 0.43
CA ALA A 124 -17.01 12.42 0.13
C ALA A 124 -15.76 12.33 1.02
N GLY A 125 -15.93 12.02 2.31
CA GLY A 125 -14.82 11.78 3.23
C GLY A 125 -13.98 10.56 2.84
N ALA A 126 -14.63 9.44 2.52
CA ALA A 126 -13.94 8.22 2.10
C ALA A 126 -13.17 8.41 0.79
N ARG A 127 -13.78 9.09 -0.19
CA ARG A 127 -13.12 9.47 -1.44
C ARG A 127 -11.91 10.35 -1.19
N HIS A 128 -12.05 11.37 -0.34
CA HIS A 128 -10.93 12.24 0.03
C HIS A 128 -9.80 11.44 0.67
N ASP A 129 -10.09 10.54 1.61
CA ASP A 129 -9.09 9.69 2.26
C ASP A 129 -8.38 8.74 1.27
N LEU A 130 -9.12 8.11 0.35
CA LEU A 130 -8.52 7.28 -0.71
C LEU A 130 -7.54 8.06 -1.59
N ILE A 131 -7.90 9.29 -1.96
CA ILE A 131 -7.06 10.14 -2.80
C ILE A 131 -5.84 10.66 -2.02
N SER A 132 -6.07 11.21 -0.82
CA SER A 132 -5.03 11.94 -0.07
C SER A 132 -4.10 11.01 0.71
N THR A 133 -4.62 9.95 1.32
CA THR A 133 -3.83 9.01 2.12
C THR A 133 -3.20 7.94 1.23
N TRP A 134 -3.96 7.38 0.30
CA TRP A 134 -3.57 6.18 -0.46
C TRP A 134 -3.16 6.46 -1.90
N PHE A 135 -3.17 7.72 -2.32
CA PHE A 135 -2.80 8.16 -3.67
C PHE A 135 -3.62 7.50 -4.78
N VAL A 136 -4.85 7.09 -4.47
CA VAL A 136 -5.78 6.52 -5.45
C VAL A 136 -6.27 7.64 -6.37
N SER A 137 -6.33 7.38 -7.67
CA SER A 137 -6.87 8.35 -8.62
C SER A 137 -8.34 8.66 -8.33
N PRO A 138 -8.82 9.88 -8.62
CA PRO A 138 -10.21 10.27 -8.34
C PRO A 138 -11.26 9.27 -8.86
N GLU A 139 -11.11 8.83 -10.11
CA GLU A 139 -12.01 7.87 -10.76
C GLU A 139 -12.02 6.50 -10.06
N LYS A 140 -10.87 6.04 -9.57
CA LYS A 140 -10.76 4.76 -8.84
C LYS A 140 -11.25 4.88 -7.41
N ALA A 141 -11.11 6.04 -6.78
CA ALA A 141 -11.69 6.30 -5.47
C ALA A 141 -13.23 6.26 -5.54
N ASP A 142 -13.82 6.88 -6.57
CA ASP A 142 -15.26 6.82 -6.83
C ASP A 142 -15.74 5.37 -7.02
N LEU A 143 -15.05 4.61 -7.88
CA LEU A 143 -15.35 3.19 -8.10
C LEU A 143 -15.24 2.35 -6.82
N ALA A 144 -14.21 2.56 -6.01
CA ALA A 144 -14.00 1.79 -4.78
C ALA A 144 -15.08 2.07 -3.74
N VAL A 145 -15.50 3.34 -3.60
CA VAL A 145 -16.58 3.74 -2.69
C VAL A 145 -17.91 3.17 -3.16
N GLU A 146 -18.24 3.29 -4.45
CA GLU A 146 -19.46 2.72 -5.02
C GLU A 146 -19.51 1.20 -4.79
N THR A 147 -18.41 0.50 -5.08
CA THR A 147 -18.33 -0.95 -4.92
C THR A 147 -18.45 -1.34 -3.45
N ALA A 148 -17.78 -0.64 -2.52
CA ALA A 148 -17.87 -0.92 -1.09
C ALA A 148 -19.31 -0.79 -0.55
N LEU A 149 -20.04 0.24 -0.99
CA LEU A 149 -21.45 0.43 -0.62
C LEU A 149 -22.36 -0.66 -1.20
N ALA A 150 -22.10 -1.07 -2.44
CA ALA A 150 -22.85 -2.16 -3.06
C ALA A 150 -22.62 -3.49 -2.32
N GLU A 151 -21.36 -3.80 -1.97
CA GLU A 151 -21.00 -4.96 -1.16
C GLU A 151 -21.68 -4.92 0.21
N GLU A 152 -21.64 -3.79 0.92
CA GLU A 152 -22.27 -3.63 2.24
C GLU A 152 -23.79 -3.84 2.17
N ARG A 153 -24.45 -3.32 1.13
CA ARG A 153 -25.89 -3.53 0.92
C ARG A 153 -26.23 -5.02 0.72
N ILE A 154 -25.41 -5.76 -0.02
CA ILE A 154 -25.59 -7.20 -0.24
C ILE A 154 -25.38 -7.95 1.08
N LEU A 155 -24.30 -7.66 1.80
CA LEU A 155 -23.96 -8.31 3.06
C LEU A 155 -24.99 -8.06 4.15
N ALA A 156 -25.57 -6.85 4.22
CA ALA A 156 -26.64 -6.52 5.17
C ALA A 156 -27.92 -7.34 4.96
N GLY A 157 -28.14 -7.88 3.76
CA GLY A 157 -29.27 -8.75 3.45
C GLY A 157 -29.04 -10.23 3.76
N LEU A 158 -27.82 -10.63 4.16
CA LEU A 158 -27.50 -12.03 4.43
C LEU A 158 -27.84 -12.42 5.87
N PRO A 159 -28.39 -13.63 6.10
CA PRO A 159 -28.59 -14.13 7.45
C PRO A 159 -27.25 -14.38 8.15
N SER A 160 -27.23 -14.23 9.47
CA SER A 160 -26.06 -14.61 10.28
C SER A 160 -25.71 -16.08 10.05
N GLY A 161 -24.42 -16.36 9.78
CA GLY A 161 -23.95 -17.71 9.47
C GLY A 161 -24.18 -18.17 8.03
N ALA A 162 -24.56 -17.28 7.12
CA ALA A 162 -24.63 -17.60 5.70
C ALA A 162 -23.29 -18.14 5.18
N ALA A 163 -23.33 -19.30 4.51
CA ALA A 163 -22.17 -19.89 3.88
C ALA A 163 -21.86 -19.19 2.55
N MET A 164 -20.64 -18.70 2.39
CA MET A 164 -20.15 -18.15 1.12
C MET A 164 -19.51 -19.29 0.32
N VAL A 165 -20.11 -19.66 -0.81
CA VAL A 165 -19.58 -20.71 -1.71
C VAL A 165 -18.95 -20.04 -2.92
N TYR A 166 -17.66 -20.32 -3.14
CA TYR A 166 -16.97 -19.91 -4.36
C TYR A 166 -17.13 -21.01 -5.41
N LEU A 167 -17.79 -20.70 -6.54
CA LEU A 167 -18.00 -21.63 -7.65
C LEU A 167 -17.23 -21.13 -8.88
N GLY A 168 -16.40 -22.01 -9.46
CA GLY A 168 -15.73 -21.75 -10.73
C GLY A 168 -14.73 -20.60 -10.72
N VAL A 169 -14.01 -20.39 -9.60
CA VAL A 169 -12.95 -19.37 -9.52
C VAL A 169 -11.86 -19.72 -10.54
N PRO A 170 -11.68 -18.93 -11.61
CA PRO A 170 -10.63 -19.20 -12.57
C PRO A 170 -9.28 -18.89 -11.91
N PHE A 171 -8.38 -19.87 -11.92
CA PHE A 171 -6.98 -19.61 -11.60
C PHE A 171 -6.33 -18.95 -12.81
N CYS A 172 -5.56 -17.89 -12.59
CA CYS A 172 -4.69 -17.38 -13.64
C CYS A 172 -3.70 -18.50 -13.99
N PRO A 173 -3.60 -18.95 -15.26
CA PRO A 173 -2.57 -19.90 -15.63
C PRO A 173 -1.21 -19.25 -15.33
N SER A 174 -0.36 -19.97 -14.60
CA SER A 174 1.00 -19.55 -14.24
C SER A 174 1.84 -19.22 -15.47
#